data_AF-A0A392WCI7-F1
#
_entry.id   AF-A0A392WCI7-F1
#
_cell.length_a   1.000
_cell.length_b   1.000
_cell.length_c   1.000
_cell.angle_alpha   90.00
_cell.angle_beta   90.00
_cell.angle_gamma   90.00
#
_symmetry.space_group_name_H-M   'P 1'
#
loop_
_entity.id
_entity.type
_entity.pdbx_description
1 polymer ?
#
loop_
_entity_poly.entity_id
_entity_poly.type
_entity_poly.pdbx_seq_one_letter_code
_entity_poly.pdbx_strand_id
1 'polypeptide(L)' 'MNSFSFDIGKVGLSKNLNGLDLRNNKIYGMLPEGLTELKFLHSFNV' A
#
# COMPACT_ATOMS: atom_id res chain seq x y z
N MET A 1 -14.25 -11.36 -3.20
CA MET A 1 -13.44 -10.98 -2.02
C MET A 1 -12.02 -11.40 -2.29
N ASN A 2 -11.09 -10.46 -2.30
CA ASN A 2 -9.69 -10.85 -2.22
C ASN A 2 -9.39 -11.25 -0.76
N SER A 3 -8.34 -12.02 -0.54
CA SER A 3 -7.91 -12.45 0.81
C SER A 3 -6.40 -12.63 0.82
N PHE A 4 -5.72 -11.77 0.07
CA PHE A 4 -4.27 -11.79 0.03
C PHE A 4 -3.76 -11.46 1.43
N SER A 5 -2.85 -12.32 1.90
CA SER A 5 -2.19 -12.16 3.19
C SER A 5 -0.73 -11.82 2.92
N PHE A 6 -0.33 -10.60 3.22
CA PHE A 6 1.04 -10.14 2.94
C PHE A 6 1.50 -9.03 3.88
N ASP A 7 2.82 -8.96 4.01
CA ASP A 7 3.52 -7.92 4.77
C ASP A 7 3.66 -6.66 3.90
N ILE A 8 2.94 -5.59 4.26
CA ILE A 8 2.94 -4.34 3.48
C ILE A 8 4.32 -3.68 3.49
N GLY A 9 5.13 -3.89 4.53
CA GLY A 9 6.47 -3.33 4.64
C GLY A 9 7.47 -3.86 3.62
N LYS A 10 7.14 -4.99 2.97
CA LYS A 10 7.97 -5.63 1.93
C LYS A 10 7.51 -5.32 0.51
N VAL A 11 6.47 -4.50 0.35
CA VAL A 11 5.92 -4.15 -0.97
C VAL A 11 6.66 -2.94 -1.53
N GLY A 12 7.24 -3.10 -2.71
CA GLY A 12 7.79 -1.97 -3.47
C GLY A 12 6.66 -1.11 -4.04
N LEU A 13 6.66 0.18 -3.71
CA LEU A 13 5.68 1.14 -4.21
C LEU A 13 6.29 1.99 -5.33
N SER A 14 5.52 2.20 -6.40
CA SER A 14 5.94 3.06 -7.51
C SER A 14 5.91 4.52 -7.09
N LYS A 15 6.96 5.29 -7.40
CA LYS A 15 7.00 6.74 -7.13
C LYS A 15 5.88 7.52 -7.81
N ASN A 16 5.32 6.99 -8.90
CA ASN A 16 4.23 7.61 -9.67
C ASN A 16 2.84 7.07 -9.29
N LEU A 17 2.72 6.40 -8.13
CA LEU A 17 1.44 5.84 -7.68
C LEU A 17 0.45 6.97 -7.37
N ASN A 18 -0.73 6.91 -8.01
CA ASN A 18 -1.79 7.91 -7.83
C ASN A 18 -2.89 7.47 -6.86
N GLY A 19 -3.08 6.16 -6.73
CA GLY A 19 -4.07 5.57 -5.83
C GLY A 19 -3.63 4.18 -5.37
N LEU A 20 -3.96 3.85 -4.13
CA LEU A 20 -3.68 2.56 -3.50
C LEU A 20 -4.93 2.08 -2.76
N ASP A 21 -5.56 1.01 -3.26
CA ASP A 21 -6.72 0.37 -2.64
C ASP A 21 -6.36 -1.03 -2.17
N LEU A 22 -6.31 -1.20 -0.85
CA LEU A 22 -5.95 -2.45 -0.19
C LEU A 22 -7.14 -3.12 0.50
N ARG A 23 -8.35 -2.56 0.35
CA ARG A 23 -9.55 -3.03 1.04
C ARG A 23 -9.81 -4.51 0.76
N ASN A 24 -10.39 -5.18 1.76
CA ASN A 24 -10.71 -6.61 1.71
C ASN A 24 -9.44 -7.48 1.54
N ASN A 25 -8.29 -7.12 2.11
CA ASN A 25 -7.12 -7.99 2.23
C ASN A 25 -6.68 -8.15 3.69
N LYS A 26 -5.80 -9.12 3.95
CA LYS A 26 -5.17 -9.35 5.26
C LYS A 26 -3.76 -8.78 5.24
N ILE A 27 -3.64 -7.48 5.40
CA ILE A 27 -2.36 -6.76 5.43
C ILE A 27 -1.83 -6.67 6.86
N TYR A 28 -0.54 -6.95 7.02
CA TYR A 28 0.17 -6.87 8.30
C TYR A 28 1.59 -6.31 8.10
N GLY A 29 2.33 -6.17 9.19
CA GLY A 29 3.68 -5.61 9.18
C GLY A 29 3.70 -4.09 9.34
N MET A 30 4.88 -3.51 9.15
CA MET A 30 5.10 -2.07 9.30
C MET A 30 4.78 -1.36 7.99
N LEU A 31 4.18 -0.17 8.06
CA LEU A 31 3.97 0.66 6.87
C LEU A 31 5.35 0.94 6.21
N PRO A 32 5.51 0.67 4.91
CA PRO A 32 6.80 0.89 4.23
C PRO A 32 7.13 2.38 4.21
N GLU A 33 8.38 2.74 4.53
CA GLU A 33 8.85 4.14 4.54
C GLU A 33 8.62 4.85 3.20
N GLY A 34 8.66 4.09 2.10
CA GLY A 34 8.37 4.57 0.75
C GLY A 34 6.97 5.16 0.57
N LEU A 35 6.01 4.93 1.47
CA LEU A 35 4.72 5.64 1.47
C LEU A 35 4.89 7.15 1.61
N THR A 36 5.89 7.60 2.39
CA THR A 36 6.17 9.03 2.60
C THR A 36 6.76 9.69 1.35
N GLU A 37 7.28 8.91 0.41
CA GLU A 37 7.87 9.40 -0.85
C GLU A 37 6.85 9.55 -1.99
N LEU A 38 5.61 9.11 -1.80
CA LEU A 38 4.58 9.06 -2.85
C LEU A 38 3.94 10.44 -3.08
N LYS A 39 4.67 11.33 -3.74
CA LYS A 39 4.25 12.71 -4.04
C LYS A 39 2.95 12.82 -4.85
N PHE A 40 2.59 11.78 -5.59
CA PHE A 40 1.39 11.75 -6.44
C PHE A 40 0.25 10.96 -5.82
N LEU A 41 0.35 10.48 -4.57
CA LEU A 41 -0.71 9.68 -3.99
C LEU A 41 -1.88 10.58 -3.58
N HIS A 42 -3.03 10.41 -4.23
CA HIS A 42 -4.24 11.19 -3.95
C HIS A 42 -5.30 10.38 -3.20
N SER A 43 -5.22 9.04 -3.25
CA SER A 43 -6.16 8.16 -2.58
C SER A 43 -5.46 6.96 -1.95
N PHE A 44 -5.74 6.73 -0.67
CA PHE A 44 -5.23 5.59 0.07
C PHE A 44 -6.39 4.96 0.85
N ASN A 45 -6.78 3.75 0.47
CA ASN A 45 -7.84 2.98 1.13
C ASN A 45 -7.25 1.67 1.66
N VAL A 46 -7.58 1.35 2.91
CA VAL A 46 -7.02 0.21 3.65
C VAL A 46 -8.14 -0.69 4.12
#